data_AF-A0A3N9MSN7-F1
#
_entry.id   AF-A0A3N9MSN7-F1
#
_cell.length_a   1.000
_cell.length_b   1.000
_cell.length_c   1.000
_cell.angle_alpha   90.00
_cell.angle_beta   90.00
_cell.angle_gamma   90.00
#
_symmetry.space_group_name_H-M   'P 1'
#
loop_
_entity.id
_entity.type
_entity.pdbx_description
1 polymer ?
#
loop_
_entity_poly.entity_id
_entity_poly.type
_entity_poly.pdbx_seq_one_letter_code
_entity_poly.pdbx_strand_id
1 'polypeptide(L)'
;HDQTGLYKKSPAGAGMPAEGVDLLAVAQNVGPSTRENCGVCHFYGGGGENVKHGDLDEELVDPTPEYDVHMGNGMTCQDCHTTENHNIKGRSMAIITDESNRVLCTDCHESNVHDNEKLNTHSEKIACQTCHIPVYAKAKPTKIYWDWSTSGSDKKAPKDKFGLATYSKEKGDFVWDVKIKPEYYWYNGNSERYLKGDKLNPEEVLFLNRPSGSHKDENSKIYPFKVMRGKQIYDTKNNYLIIPKLWGGYWKYFDWNKASEEGMKVAGLDYSGEYGWIDTEMYWKLNHMVSPKEDALKCTDCHGKSGERRMDWEKFGYKGDQMLKKYRK
;
A
#
# COMPACT_ATOMS: atom_id res chain seq x y z
N HIS A 1 -13.92 -2.37 -18.90
CA HIS A 1 -14.70 -2.61 -20.12
C HIS A 1 -15.56 -1.43 -20.52
N ASP A 2 -16.28 -0.77 -19.60
CA ASP A 2 -16.96 0.51 -19.93
C ASP A 2 -15.99 1.50 -20.59
N GLN A 3 -16.37 2.11 -21.72
CA GLN A 3 -15.59 3.16 -22.40
C GLN A 3 -16.27 4.53 -22.33
N THR A 4 -17.43 4.65 -21.70
CA THR A 4 -18.20 5.91 -21.69
C THR A 4 -17.89 6.79 -20.47
N GLY A 5 -17.25 6.22 -19.44
CA GLY A 5 -17.05 6.89 -18.15
C GLY A 5 -18.35 7.08 -17.35
N LEU A 6 -19.46 6.47 -17.82
CA LEU A 6 -20.77 6.62 -17.19
C LEU A 6 -21.03 5.52 -16.15
N TYR A 7 -20.40 4.36 -16.29
CA TYR A 7 -20.62 3.27 -15.35
C TYR A 7 -20.04 3.61 -13.98
N LYS A 8 -20.91 3.67 -12.97
CA LYS A 8 -20.54 3.89 -11.58
C LYS A 8 -21.27 2.88 -10.71
N LYS A 9 -20.59 2.39 -9.68
CA LYS A 9 -21.22 1.56 -8.65
C LYS A 9 -21.74 2.44 -7.52
N SER A 10 -22.88 2.08 -6.96
CA SER A 10 -23.35 2.70 -5.72
C SER A 10 -22.39 2.33 -4.58
N PRO A 11 -21.78 3.30 -3.87
CA PRO A 11 -20.83 3.01 -2.80
C PRO A 11 -21.40 2.12 -1.68
N ALA A 12 -22.70 2.22 -1.43
CA ALA A 12 -23.42 1.41 -0.44
C ALA A 12 -24.28 0.29 -1.06
N GLY A 13 -24.19 0.07 -2.38
CA GLY A 13 -25.07 -0.83 -3.12
C GLY A 13 -24.54 -2.25 -3.30
N ALA A 14 -23.59 -2.70 -2.48
CA ALA A 14 -23.00 -4.05 -2.57
C ALA A 14 -22.51 -4.45 -3.97
N GLY A 15 -21.97 -3.49 -4.73
CA GLY A 15 -21.45 -3.71 -6.08
C GLY A 15 -22.45 -3.44 -7.22
N MET A 16 -23.71 -3.12 -6.89
CA MET A 16 -24.73 -2.74 -7.88
C MET A 16 -24.40 -1.39 -8.53
N PRO A 17 -24.80 -1.19 -9.80
CA PRO A 17 -24.72 0.11 -10.46
C PRO A 17 -25.45 1.20 -9.66
N ALA A 18 -24.97 2.44 -9.76
CA ALA A 18 -25.65 3.60 -9.21
C ALA A 18 -26.97 3.88 -9.96
N GLU A 19 -27.93 4.48 -9.27
CA GLU A 19 -29.18 4.93 -9.89
C GLU A 19 -28.88 6.01 -10.95
N GLY A 20 -29.61 5.97 -12.07
CA GLY A 20 -29.45 6.93 -13.17
C GLY A 20 -28.34 6.59 -14.18
N VAL A 21 -27.59 5.51 -13.98
CA VAL A 21 -26.66 5.00 -15.01
C VAL A 21 -27.47 4.44 -16.18
N ASP A 22 -27.24 4.97 -17.39
CA ASP A 22 -27.77 4.38 -18.62
C ASP A 22 -27.01 3.09 -18.95
N LEU A 23 -27.51 1.98 -18.42
CA LEU A 23 -26.90 0.67 -18.61
C LEU A 23 -26.89 0.21 -20.07
N LEU A 24 -27.85 0.65 -20.88
CA LEU A 24 -27.90 0.31 -22.29
C LEU A 24 -26.77 1.03 -23.05
N ALA A 25 -26.59 2.33 -22.81
CA ALA A 25 -25.50 3.10 -23.39
C ALA A 25 -24.12 2.54 -22.98
N VAL A 26 -23.94 2.19 -21.69
CA VAL A 26 -22.70 1.55 -21.21
C VAL A 26 -22.46 0.22 -21.92
N ALA A 27 -23.48 -0.65 -21.99
CA ALA A 27 -23.35 -1.97 -22.59
C ALA A 27 -23.05 -1.93 -24.10
N GLN A 28 -23.60 -0.94 -24.81
CA GLN A 28 -23.36 -0.74 -26.25
C GLN A 28 -21.95 -0.21 -26.56
N ASN A 29 -21.23 0.32 -25.57
CA ASN A 29 -19.91 0.95 -25.73
C ASN A 29 -18.83 0.24 -24.89
N VAL A 30 -18.93 -1.08 -24.74
CA VAL A 30 -17.88 -1.87 -24.08
C VAL A 30 -16.67 -2.07 -24.99
N GLY A 31 -15.48 -2.12 -24.39
CA GLY A 31 -14.21 -2.32 -25.09
C GLY A 31 -13.06 -2.83 -24.20
N PRO A 32 -11.83 -2.85 -24.72
CA PRO A 32 -10.63 -3.18 -23.95
C PRO A 32 -10.48 -2.28 -22.72
N SER A 33 -10.06 -2.84 -21.58
CA SER A 33 -9.95 -2.05 -20.36
C SER A 33 -8.87 -0.98 -20.46
N THR A 34 -9.18 0.22 -19.96
CA THR A 34 -8.24 1.34 -19.85
C THR A 34 -7.70 1.46 -18.42
N ARG A 35 -6.71 2.35 -18.21
CA ARG A 35 -6.21 2.68 -16.86
C ARG A 35 -7.32 3.22 -15.96
N GLU A 36 -8.24 4.00 -16.51
CA GLU A 36 -9.41 4.51 -15.78
C GLU A 36 -10.30 3.38 -15.27
N ASN A 37 -10.55 2.33 -16.09
CA ASN A 37 -11.35 1.19 -15.65
C ASN A 37 -10.75 0.47 -14.43
N CYS A 38 -9.43 0.27 -14.41
CA CYS A 38 -8.73 -0.28 -13.25
C CYS A 38 -8.76 0.70 -12.08
N GLY A 39 -8.58 1.99 -12.39
CA GLY A 39 -8.52 3.11 -11.47
C GLY A 39 -9.76 3.30 -10.60
N VAL A 40 -10.96 3.02 -11.12
CA VAL A 40 -12.24 3.11 -10.36
C VAL A 40 -12.16 2.40 -9.00
N CYS A 41 -11.38 1.34 -8.89
CA CYS A 41 -11.13 0.63 -7.64
C CYS A 41 -9.69 0.74 -7.13
N HIS A 42 -8.69 0.88 -8.01
CA HIS A 42 -7.28 0.85 -7.58
C HIS A 42 -6.74 2.21 -7.11
N PHE A 43 -7.27 3.32 -7.67
CA PHE A 43 -6.90 4.68 -7.26
C PHE A 43 -7.65 5.13 -5.99
N TYR A 44 -8.75 4.45 -5.66
CA TYR A 44 -9.58 4.74 -4.50
C TYR A 44 -9.60 3.56 -3.54
N GLY A 45 -9.34 3.80 -2.26
CA GLY A 45 -9.44 2.74 -1.25
C GLY A 45 -9.06 3.25 0.11
N GLY A 46 -9.67 2.75 1.18
CA GLY A 46 -9.47 3.33 2.52
C GLY A 46 -10.24 4.64 2.77
N GLY A 47 -11.24 4.93 1.93
CA GLY A 47 -12.17 6.04 2.11
C GLY A 47 -11.91 7.27 1.24
N GLY A 48 -11.06 7.17 0.22
CA GLY A 48 -10.83 8.23 -0.77
C GLY A 48 -9.77 7.88 -1.81
N GLU A 49 -9.48 8.84 -2.68
CA GLU A 49 -8.37 8.80 -3.65
C GLU A 49 -7.01 8.72 -2.93
N ASN A 50 -6.09 7.91 -3.45
CA ASN A 50 -4.72 7.72 -3.00
C ASN A 50 -4.52 7.41 -1.50
N VAL A 51 -5.56 7.10 -0.74
CA VAL A 51 -5.45 6.90 0.72
C VAL A 51 -4.65 5.62 1.05
N LYS A 52 -4.80 4.56 0.25
CA LYS A 52 -4.29 3.21 0.56
C LYS A 52 -2.87 2.94 0.05
N HIS A 53 -2.65 2.82 -1.26
CA HIS A 53 -1.36 2.36 -1.80
C HIS A 53 -0.29 3.44 -1.85
N GLY A 54 -0.66 4.69 -2.18
CA GLY A 54 0.27 5.81 -2.28
C GLY A 54 1.01 5.90 -3.62
N ASP A 55 1.09 4.81 -4.39
CA ASP A 55 1.64 4.77 -5.76
C ASP A 55 0.55 4.56 -6.84
N LEU A 56 -0.72 4.68 -6.48
CA LEU A 56 -1.86 4.52 -7.38
C LEU A 56 -2.91 5.61 -7.11
N ASP A 57 -3.01 6.58 -8.00
CA ASP A 57 -3.96 7.69 -7.96
C ASP A 57 -4.46 8.10 -9.36
N GLU A 58 -5.42 9.03 -9.42
CA GLU A 58 -6.08 9.42 -10.67
C GLU A 58 -5.14 10.02 -11.72
N GLU A 59 -3.99 10.57 -11.31
CA GLU A 59 -3.01 11.13 -12.26
C GLU A 59 -2.51 10.04 -13.23
N LEU A 60 -2.58 8.76 -12.83
CA LEU A 60 -2.23 7.63 -13.67
C LEU A 60 -3.24 7.29 -14.76
N VAL A 61 -4.38 8.00 -14.86
CA VAL A 61 -5.25 7.90 -16.02
C VAL A 61 -4.52 8.40 -17.27
N ASP A 62 -3.86 9.55 -17.17
CA ASP A 62 -3.07 10.18 -18.25
C ASP A 62 -1.81 10.85 -17.68
N PRO A 63 -0.84 10.05 -17.20
CA PRO A 63 0.34 10.59 -16.51
C PRO A 63 1.37 11.12 -17.50
N THR A 64 2.19 12.07 -17.08
CA THR A 64 3.44 12.38 -17.80
C THR A 64 4.51 11.30 -17.53
N PRO A 65 5.54 11.17 -18.39
CA PRO A 65 6.67 10.28 -18.13
C PRO A 65 7.39 10.54 -16.80
N GLU A 66 7.39 11.78 -16.31
CA GLU A 66 7.97 12.14 -15.00
C GLU A 66 7.16 11.55 -13.83
N TYR A 67 5.85 11.38 -14.02
CA TYR A 67 4.96 10.80 -13.02
C TYR A 67 5.10 9.28 -12.97
N ASP A 68 5.02 8.62 -14.12
CA ASP A 68 5.34 7.21 -14.31
C ASP A 68 5.87 6.99 -15.73
N VAL A 69 7.11 6.54 -15.87
CA VAL A 69 7.74 6.40 -17.19
C VAL A 69 7.08 5.36 -18.09
N HIS A 70 6.43 4.33 -17.53
CA HIS A 70 5.81 3.28 -18.33
C HIS A 70 4.46 3.77 -18.84
N MET A 71 3.58 4.19 -17.92
CA MET A 71 2.24 4.64 -18.27
C MET A 71 2.26 5.97 -19.02
N GLY A 72 3.20 6.87 -18.70
CA GLY A 72 3.38 8.14 -19.39
C GLY A 72 3.99 8.02 -20.79
N ASN A 73 4.56 6.86 -21.14
CA ASN A 73 4.91 6.49 -22.51
C ASN A 73 3.85 5.59 -23.17
N GLY A 74 2.61 5.60 -22.65
CA GLY A 74 1.45 4.99 -23.30
C GLY A 74 1.10 3.58 -22.83
N MET A 75 1.83 2.99 -21.88
CA MET A 75 1.47 1.66 -21.36
C MET A 75 0.16 1.70 -20.55
N THR A 76 -0.67 0.70 -20.77
CA THR A 76 -1.86 0.37 -19.98
C THR A 76 -1.51 -0.61 -18.87
N CYS A 77 -2.41 -0.82 -17.91
CA CYS A 77 -2.18 -1.75 -16.80
C CYS A 77 -1.87 -3.17 -17.29
N GLN A 78 -2.62 -3.63 -18.30
CA GLN A 78 -2.52 -4.98 -18.85
C GLN A 78 -1.26 -5.24 -19.67
N ASP A 79 -0.50 -4.21 -20.06
CA ASP A 79 0.77 -4.41 -20.77
C ASP A 79 1.82 -5.04 -19.85
N CYS A 80 1.76 -4.77 -18.54
CA CYS A 80 2.52 -5.50 -17.52
C CYS A 80 1.69 -6.59 -16.84
N HIS A 81 0.44 -6.28 -16.48
CA HIS A 81 -0.50 -7.20 -15.86
C HIS A 81 -1.21 -8.04 -16.93
N THR A 82 -0.43 -8.78 -17.71
CA THR A 82 -0.95 -9.60 -18.81
C THR A 82 -2.06 -10.51 -18.30
N THR A 83 -3.13 -10.66 -19.07
CA THR A 83 -4.35 -11.32 -18.59
C THR A 83 -4.73 -12.44 -19.53
N GLU A 84 -4.78 -13.66 -19.01
CA GLU A 84 -5.22 -14.85 -19.75
C GLU A 84 -6.43 -15.45 -19.05
N ASN A 85 -7.52 -15.71 -19.78
CA ASN A 85 -8.76 -16.26 -19.22
C ASN A 85 -9.27 -15.51 -17.97
N HIS A 86 -9.16 -14.18 -17.98
CA HIS A 86 -9.48 -13.29 -16.84
C HIS A 86 -8.61 -13.50 -15.57
N ASN A 87 -7.56 -14.31 -15.65
CA ASN A 87 -6.52 -14.35 -14.62
C ASN A 87 -5.51 -13.24 -14.88
N ILE A 88 -5.66 -12.12 -14.17
CA ILE A 88 -4.80 -10.94 -14.31
C ILE A 88 -3.45 -11.23 -13.65
N LYS A 89 -2.36 -11.08 -14.40
CA LYS A 89 -1.01 -11.34 -13.88
C LYS A 89 -0.68 -10.38 -12.75
N GLY A 90 -0.04 -10.85 -11.69
CA GLY A 90 0.40 -10.00 -10.58
C GLY A 90 0.00 -10.52 -9.21
N ARG A 91 0.89 -10.33 -8.25
CA ARG A 91 0.79 -10.91 -6.91
C ARG A 91 0.73 -9.83 -5.84
N SER A 92 -0.28 -9.94 -4.98
CA SER A 92 -0.37 -9.14 -3.75
C SER A 92 0.64 -9.62 -2.71
N MET A 93 1.27 -8.70 -1.99
CA MET A 93 2.08 -9.07 -0.82
C MET A 93 1.20 -9.46 0.39
N ALA A 94 -0.01 -8.90 0.48
CA ALA A 94 -0.92 -9.16 1.59
C ALA A 94 -1.62 -10.52 1.45
N ILE A 95 -1.81 -11.00 0.22
CA ILE A 95 -2.44 -12.27 -0.08
C ILE A 95 -1.61 -12.99 -1.14
N ILE A 96 -0.86 -13.98 -0.69
CA ILE A 96 -0.04 -14.83 -1.54
C ILE A 96 -0.83 -16.11 -1.84
N THR A 97 -1.25 -16.27 -3.09
CA THR A 97 -2.04 -17.43 -3.56
C THR A 97 -1.32 -18.25 -4.62
N ASP A 98 -0.25 -17.71 -5.24
CA ASP A 98 0.54 -18.36 -6.28
C ASP A 98 1.99 -17.84 -6.24
N GLU A 99 2.96 -18.72 -6.47
CA GLU A 99 4.37 -18.37 -6.57
C GLU A 99 4.77 -17.83 -7.93
N SER A 100 4.14 -18.31 -8.99
CA SER A 100 4.52 -18.10 -10.39
C SER A 100 3.91 -16.83 -11.01
N ASN A 101 2.72 -16.43 -10.56
CA ASN A 101 1.98 -15.31 -11.14
C ASN A 101 2.49 -13.93 -10.67
N ARG A 102 3.69 -13.52 -11.11
CA ARG A 102 4.34 -12.25 -10.74
C ARG A 102 4.61 -11.36 -11.94
N VAL A 103 4.50 -10.04 -11.74
CA VAL A 103 5.02 -9.04 -12.66
C VAL A 103 6.41 -8.62 -12.15
N LEU A 104 7.41 -8.69 -13.01
CA LEU A 104 8.79 -8.34 -12.69
C LEU A 104 9.33 -7.34 -13.73
N CYS A 105 10.23 -6.46 -13.31
CA CYS A 105 10.92 -5.55 -14.24
C CYS A 105 11.71 -6.36 -15.29
N THR A 106 12.19 -7.55 -14.91
CA THR A 106 12.91 -8.48 -15.79
C THR A 106 12.04 -9.19 -16.82
N ASP A 107 10.71 -8.99 -16.80
CA ASP A 107 9.82 -9.48 -17.86
C ASP A 107 10.05 -8.68 -19.17
N CYS A 108 10.64 -7.48 -19.10
CA CYS A 108 10.92 -6.62 -20.26
C CYS A 108 12.37 -6.09 -20.30
N HIS A 109 13.01 -5.95 -19.14
CA HIS A 109 14.38 -5.46 -19.04
C HIS A 109 15.35 -6.61 -18.76
N GLU A 110 16.56 -6.55 -19.31
CA GLU A 110 17.61 -7.48 -18.92
C GLU A 110 18.00 -7.28 -17.45
N SER A 111 18.56 -8.29 -16.79
CA SER A 111 19.00 -8.13 -15.40
C SER A 111 20.18 -7.14 -15.27
N ASN A 112 20.97 -6.96 -16.34
CA ASN A 112 22.17 -6.13 -16.38
C ASN A 112 22.00 -4.94 -17.35
N VAL A 113 20.98 -4.11 -17.13
CA VAL A 113 20.63 -2.99 -18.03
C VAL A 113 21.55 -1.77 -17.95
N HIS A 114 22.45 -1.69 -16.97
CA HIS A 114 23.27 -0.48 -16.75
C HIS A 114 24.65 -0.62 -17.39
N ASP A 115 25.13 0.43 -18.04
CA ASP A 115 26.52 0.52 -18.51
C ASP A 115 27.53 0.45 -17.34
N ASN A 116 27.13 0.94 -16.17
CA ASN A 116 27.93 0.84 -14.96
C ASN A 116 27.72 -0.51 -14.28
N GLU A 117 28.70 -1.40 -14.42
CA GLU A 117 28.70 -2.75 -13.82
C GLU A 117 28.42 -2.75 -12.31
N LYS A 118 28.82 -1.70 -11.57
CA LYS A 118 28.51 -1.62 -10.14
C LYS A 118 27.02 -1.54 -9.88
N LEU A 119 26.25 -0.82 -10.70
CA LEU A 119 24.79 -0.79 -10.57
C LEU A 119 24.18 -2.17 -10.88
N ASN A 120 24.72 -2.90 -11.84
CA ASN A 120 24.29 -4.28 -12.11
C ASN A 120 24.54 -5.19 -10.90
N THR A 121 25.70 -5.10 -10.24
CA THR A 121 25.95 -5.86 -8.99
C THR A 121 24.98 -5.46 -7.87
N HIS A 122 24.56 -4.19 -7.77
CA HIS A 122 23.55 -3.80 -6.78
C HIS A 122 22.22 -4.50 -7.00
N SER A 123 21.85 -4.78 -8.26
CA SER A 123 20.59 -5.46 -8.60
C SER A 123 20.46 -6.86 -7.97
N GLU A 124 21.57 -7.48 -7.55
CA GLU A 124 21.58 -8.77 -6.86
C GLU A 124 20.93 -8.69 -5.47
N LYS A 125 21.08 -7.55 -4.77
CA LYS A 125 20.57 -7.35 -3.40
C LYS A 125 19.58 -6.19 -3.26
N ILE A 126 19.45 -5.33 -4.27
CA ILE A 126 18.57 -4.17 -4.29
C ILE A 126 17.57 -4.35 -5.44
N ALA A 127 16.28 -4.24 -5.13
CA ALA A 127 15.24 -4.31 -6.16
C ALA A 127 15.29 -3.07 -7.07
N CYS A 128 14.93 -3.23 -8.35
CA CYS A 128 14.86 -2.12 -9.31
C CYS A 128 13.99 -0.97 -8.76
N GLN A 129 12.86 -1.32 -8.17
CA GLN A 129 11.91 -0.40 -7.55
C GLN A 129 12.57 0.51 -6.50
N THR A 130 13.54 0.00 -5.72
CA THR A 130 14.21 0.77 -4.65
C THR A 130 14.93 1.99 -5.21
N CYS A 131 15.61 1.83 -6.36
CA CYS A 131 16.34 2.93 -6.99
C CYS A 131 15.43 3.78 -7.88
N HIS A 132 14.46 3.16 -8.57
CA HIS A 132 13.68 3.82 -9.60
C HIS A 132 12.34 4.40 -9.11
N ILE A 133 11.93 4.16 -7.86
CA ILE A 133 10.78 4.82 -7.22
C ILE A 133 11.31 5.61 -6.01
N PRO A 134 12.01 6.73 -6.23
CA PRO A 134 12.66 7.48 -5.15
C PRO A 134 11.67 8.13 -4.19
N VAL A 135 10.44 8.38 -4.67
CA VAL A 135 9.34 9.04 -3.97
C VAL A 135 8.02 8.48 -4.48
N TYR A 136 7.06 8.27 -3.58
CA TYR A 136 5.66 7.95 -3.91
C TYR A 136 4.73 9.08 -3.45
N ALA A 137 3.44 8.98 -3.77
CA ALA A 137 2.46 10.05 -3.55
C ALA A 137 2.97 11.35 -4.20
N LYS A 138 3.38 11.28 -5.47
CA LYS A 138 4.11 12.36 -6.16
C LYS A 138 3.30 13.67 -6.23
N ALA A 139 2.00 13.59 -6.50
CA ALA A 139 1.11 14.74 -6.57
C ALA A 139 0.03 14.75 -5.48
N LYS A 140 -0.58 13.60 -5.17
CA LYS A 140 -1.72 13.51 -4.26
C LYS A 140 -1.30 13.00 -2.87
N PRO A 141 -1.74 13.63 -1.76
CA PRO A 141 -1.41 13.14 -0.43
C PRO A 141 -1.99 11.75 -0.19
N THR A 142 -1.30 10.96 0.63
CA THR A 142 -1.73 9.64 1.06
C THR A 142 -1.75 9.56 2.58
N LYS A 143 -2.64 8.75 3.14
CA LYS A 143 -2.72 8.59 4.60
C LYS A 143 -1.60 7.69 5.06
N ILE A 144 -0.88 8.13 6.08
CA ILE A 144 0.26 7.41 6.69
C ILE A 144 -0.02 6.98 8.14
N TYR A 145 -1.02 7.59 8.77
CA TYR A 145 -1.47 7.22 10.11
C TYR A 145 -2.99 7.26 10.24
N TRP A 146 -3.57 6.30 10.97
CA TRP A 146 -5.00 6.25 11.28
C TRP A 146 -5.23 5.73 12.70
N ASP A 147 -5.65 6.60 13.60
CA ASP A 147 -5.96 6.27 14.98
C ASP A 147 -7.47 6.19 15.20
N TRP A 148 -8.00 4.97 15.31
CA TRP A 148 -9.42 4.76 15.61
C TRP A 148 -9.78 5.03 17.07
N SER A 149 -8.81 5.10 17.99
CA SER A 149 -9.07 5.26 19.43
C SER A 149 -9.72 6.58 19.80
N THR A 150 -9.62 7.57 18.93
CA THR A 150 -10.18 8.91 19.13
C THR A 150 -11.54 9.13 18.45
N SER A 151 -12.05 8.11 17.76
CA SER A 151 -13.37 8.15 17.14
C SER A 151 -14.50 8.31 18.17
N GLY A 152 -15.66 8.81 17.72
CA GLY A 152 -16.86 8.99 18.54
C GLY A 152 -16.95 10.34 19.25
N SER A 153 -15.87 11.10 19.36
CA SER A 153 -15.88 12.44 19.97
C SER A 153 -16.44 13.52 19.03
N ASP A 154 -17.10 14.54 19.59
CA ASP A 154 -17.57 15.72 18.83
C ASP A 154 -16.46 16.77 18.61
N LYS A 155 -15.18 16.39 18.78
CA LYS A 155 -14.07 17.33 18.59
C LYS A 155 -14.05 17.83 17.16
N LYS A 156 -13.75 19.11 17.01
CA LYS A 156 -13.43 19.70 15.70
C LYS A 156 -11.93 19.67 15.53
N ALA A 157 -11.45 19.08 14.44
CA ALA A 157 -10.06 19.16 14.06
C ALA A 157 -9.90 20.04 12.81
N PRO A 158 -8.86 20.89 12.75
CA PRO A 158 -8.56 21.64 11.55
C PRO A 158 -8.16 20.70 10.42
N LYS A 159 -8.41 21.11 9.18
CA LYS A 159 -7.80 20.45 8.03
C LYS A 159 -6.27 20.63 8.07
N ASP A 160 -5.55 19.70 7.46
CA ASP A 160 -4.09 19.81 7.34
C ASP A 160 -3.68 20.82 6.27
N LYS A 161 -2.36 20.93 6.03
CA LYS A 161 -1.76 21.80 5.01
C LYS A 161 -2.20 21.48 3.57
N PHE A 162 -2.82 20.32 3.33
CA PHE A 162 -3.36 19.89 2.04
C PHE A 162 -4.87 20.08 1.94
N GLY A 163 -5.53 20.61 2.97
CA GLY A 163 -6.98 20.76 3.01
C GLY A 163 -7.73 19.46 3.29
N LEU A 164 -7.05 18.41 3.73
CA LEU A 164 -7.62 17.11 4.07
C LEU A 164 -8.05 17.08 5.54
N ALA A 165 -9.10 16.31 5.83
CA ALA A 165 -9.56 16.11 7.20
C ALA A 165 -8.49 15.37 8.01
N THR A 166 -8.15 15.90 9.19
CA THR A 166 -7.24 15.24 10.16
C THR A 166 -8.01 14.43 11.20
N TYR A 167 -9.33 14.57 11.23
CA TYR A 167 -10.23 13.82 12.12
C TYR A 167 -11.58 13.58 11.45
N SER A 168 -12.22 12.47 11.76
CA SER A 168 -13.65 12.28 11.59
C SER A 168 -14.23 11.58 12.82
N LYS A 169 -15.41 12.00 13.27
CA LYS A 169 -16.13 11.33 14.37
C LYS A 169 -16.31 9.84 14.09
N GLU A 170 -16.55 9.45 12.84
CA GLU A 170 -16.74 8.05 12.46
C GLU A 170 -15.47 7.20 12.48
N LYS A 171 -14.29 7.83 12.39
CA LYS A 171 -13.06 7.15 11.98
C LYS A 171 -11.83 7.50 12.83
N GLY A 172 -11.88 8.53 13.66
CA GLY A 172 -10.74 8.94 14.47
C GLY A 172 -9.78 9.87 13.72
N ASP A 173 -8.52 9.94 14.17
CA ASP A 173 -7.51 10.86 13.64
C ASP A 173 -6.73 10.28 12.46
N PHE A 174 -6.25 11.17 11.60
CA PHE A 174 -5.47 10.86 10.41
C PHE A 174 -4.23 11.74 10.31
N VAL A 175 -3.17 11.17 9.74
CA VAL A 175 -2.02 11.95 9.24
C VAL A 175 -1.84 11.65 7.76
N TRP A 176 -1.61 12.71 6.99
CA TRP A 176 -1.41 12.67 5.55
C TRP A 176 -0.05 13.24 5.20
N ASP A 177 0.54 12.75 4.11
CA ASP A 177 1.73 13.34 3.55
C ASP A 177 1.81 13.13 2.03
N VAL A 178 2.67 13.88 1.37
CA VAL A 178 2.89 13.87 -0.08
C VAL A 178 4.39 13.91 -0.37
N LYS A 179 4.80 13.40 -1.53
CA LYS A 179 6.22 13.28 -1.92
C LYS A 179 7.05 12.51 -0.89
N ILE A 180 6.53 11.37 -0.48
CA ILE A 180 7.07 10.59 0.64
C ILE A 180 8.20 9.69 0.15
N LYS A 181 9.29 9.65 0.93
CA LYS A 181 10.37 8.69 0.74
C LYS A 181 9.90 7.29 1.16
N PRO A 182 10.08 6.24 0.33
CA PRO A 182 9.77 4.88 0.76
C PRO A 182 10.56 4.45 1.99
N GLU A 183 9.97 3.55 2.78
CA GLU A 183 10.72 2.79 3.77
C GLU A 183 11.21 1.49 3.13
N TYR A 184 12.44 1.09 3.43
CA TYR A 184 13.08 -0.04 2.77
C TYR A 184 13.17 -1.25 3.70
N TYR A 185 12.91 -2.44 3.16
CA TYR A 185 12.91 -3.71 3.89
C TYR A 185 13.45 -4.85 3.02
N TRP A 186 14.11 -5.83 3.65
CA TRP A 186 14.38 -7.10 2.99
C TRP A 186 13.06 -7.81 2.66
N TYR A 187 12.96 -8.31 1.44
CA TYR A 187 11.79 -9.03 0.95
C TYR A 187 12.21 -10.16 0.01
N ASN A 188 11.79 -11.38 0.32
CA ASN A 188 12.01 -12.58 -0.49
C ASN A 188 10.78 -13.02 -1.30
N GLY A 189 9.74 -12.17 -1.33
CA GLY A 189 8.46 -12.50 -1.93
C GLY A 189 7.40 -12.95 -0.92
N ASN A 190 7.78 -13.30 0.32
CA ASN A 190 6.84 -13.71 1.36
C ASN A 190 6.62 -12.63 2.42
N SER A 191 5.49 -12.73 3.10
CA SER A 191 5.11 -11.83 4.19
C SER A 191 4.52 -12.62 5.33
N GLU A 192 4.87 -12.22 6.56
CA GLU A 192 4.11 -12.58 7.76
C GLU A 192 2.70 -12.00 7.62
N ARG A 193 1.69 -12.64 8.22
CA ARG A 193 0.31 -12.17 8.14
C ARG A 193 -0.39 -12.40 9.47
N TYR A 194 -1.09 -11.37 9.93
CA TYR A 194 -2.08 -11.51 10.97
C TYR A 194 -3.38 -12.04 10.35
N LEU A 195 -3.83 -13.21 10.79
CA LEU A 195 -5.11 -13.79 10.41
C LEU A 195 -6.15 -13.58 11.50
N LYS A 196 -7.42 -13.59 11.08
CA LYS A 196 -8.56 -13.48 12.00
C LYS A 196 -8.44 -14.55 13.10
N GLY A 197 -8.40 -14.11 14.35
CA GLY A 197 -8.36 -14.97 15.54
C GLY A 197 -6.94 -15.27 16.06
N ASP A 198 -5.90 -14.87 15.33
CA ASP A 198 -4.53 -14.99 15.80
C ASP A 198 -4.33 -14.18 17.08
N LYS A 199 -3.57 -14.76 18.02
CA LYS A 199 -3.25 -14.08 19.27
C LYS A 199 -2.26 -12.94 19.02
N LEU A 200 -2.41 -11.85 19.76
CA LEU A 200 -1.52 -10.70 19.77
C LEU A 200 -0.95 -10.44 21.16
N ASN A 201 0.17 -9.70 21.21
CA ASN A 201 0.71 -9.11 22.43
C ASN A 201 0.37 -7.61 22.46
N PRO A 202 -0.45 -7.12 23.40
CA PRO A 202 -0.88 -5.71 23.42
C PRO A 202 0.25 -4.73 23.77
N GLU A 203 1.39 -5.21 24.27
CA GLU A 203 2.57 -4.39 24.59
C GLU A 203 3.49 -4.16 23.37
N GLU A 204 3.19 -4.81 22.25
CA GLU A 204 3.98 -4.73 21.03
C GLU A 204 3.16 -4.14 19.88
N VAL A 205 3.86 -3.58 18.90
CA VAL A 205 3.24 -3.17 17.64
C VAL A 205 2.86 -4.44 16.85
N LEU A 206 1.59 -4.58 16.50
CA LEU A 206 1.12 -5.69 15.70
C LEU A 206 1.38 -5.43 14.21
N PHE A 207 2.16 -6.30 13.57
CA PHE A 207 2.34 -6.26 12.12
C PHE A 207 1.23 -7.03 11.42
N LEU A 208 0.46 -6.37 10.55
CA LEU A 208 -0.63 -7.02 9.82
C LEU A 208 -0.12 -7.87 8.65
N ASN A 209 0.94 -7.41 7.97
CA ASN A 209 1.49 -8.08 6.79
C ASN A 209 2.99 -7.82 6.54
N ARG A 210 3.84 -7.97 7.56
CA ARG A 210 5.27 -7.59 7.50
C ARG A 210 6.02 -8.31 6.36
N PRO A 211 6.85 -7.62 5.56
CA PRO A 211 7.70 -8.28 4.57
C PRO A 211 8.72 -9.20 5.26
N SER A 212 8.86 -10.42 4.73
CA SER A 212 9.84 -11.41 5.21
C SER A 212 11.09 -11.39 4.34
N GLY A 213 12.23 -11.57 4.97
CA GLY A 213 13.52 -11.62 4.29
C GLY A 213 14.65 -11.20 5.21
N SER A 214 15.89 -11.43 4.78
CA SER A 214 17.06 -10.98 5.53
C SER A 214 18.28 -10.85 4.63
N HIS A 215 19.33 -10.22 5.14
CA HIS A 215 20.62 -10.15 4.45
C HIS A 215 21.23 -11.54 4.14
N LYS A 216 20.96 -12.54 4.99
CA LYS A 216 21.47 -13.90 4.85
C LYS A 216 20.65 -14.76 3.88
N ASP A 217 19.47 -14.31 3.49
CA ASP A 217 18.63 -15.00 2.53
C ASP A 217 19.06 -14.60 1.12
N GLU A 218 19.47 -15.58 0.33
CA GLU A 218 19.97 -15.37 -1.02
C GLU A 218 18.89 -14.84 -1.96
N ASN A 219 17.62 -15.19 -1.71
CA ASN A 219 16.47 -14.75 -2.50
C ASN A 219 15.92 -13.39 -2.07
N SER A 220 16.40 -12.85 -0.94
CA SER A 220 15.98 -11.55 -0.43
C SER A 220 16.67 -10.41 -1.19
N LYS A 221 15.87 -9.42 -1.59
CA LYS A 221 16.35 -8.10 -2.01
C LYS A 221 15.74 -7.00 -1.14
N ILE A 222 16.34 -5.82 -1.13
CA ILE A 222 15.77 -4.65 -0.45
C ILE A 222 14.77 -3.99 -1.39
N TYR A 223 13.52 -3.91 -0.95
CA TYR A 223 12.37 -3.33 -1.68
C TYR A 223 11.84 -2.06 -0.99
N PRO A 224 11.19 -1.15 -1.74
CA PRO A 224 10.51 0.02 -1.19
C PRO A 224 9.07 -0.30 -0.79
N PHE A 225 8.66 0.23 0.37
CA PHE A 225 7.32 0.07 0.92
C PHE A 225 6.77 1.41 1.39
N LYS A 226 5.46 1.56 1.25
CA LYS A 226 4.65 2.42 2.11
C LYS A 226 4.31 1.65 3.38
N VAL A 227 4.46 2.28 4.54
CA VAL A 227 4.00 1.74 5.83
C VAL A 227 2.85 2.60 6.34
N MET A 228 1.65 2.01 6.45
CA MET A 228 0.54 2.62 7.16
C MET A 228 0.64 2.21 8.62
N ARG A 229 0.63 3.20 9.49
CA ARG A 229 0.60 3.01 10.93
C ARG A 229 -0.79 3.33 11.46
N GLY A 230 -1.16 2.83 12.61
CA GLY A 230 -2.46 3.19 13.19
C GLY A 230 -2.79 2.45 14.46
N LYS A 231 -3.86 2.87 15.13
CA LYS A 231 -4.42 2.19 16.30
C LYS A 231 -5.75 1.55 15.96
N GLN A 232 -5.88 0.27 16.28
CA GLN A 232 -7.06 -0.54 15.99
C GLN A 232 -7.60 -1.20 17.26
N ILE A 233 -8.90 -1.51 17.23
CA ILE A 233 -9.61 -2.11 18.35
C ILE A 233 -9.27 -3.60 18.49
N TYR A 234 -9.01 -4.05 19.71
CA TYR A 234 -8.76 -5.46 20.03
C TYR A 234 -9.49 -5.88 21.31
N ASP A 235 -9.75 -7.17 21.46
CA ASP A 235 -10.38 -7.74 22.66
C ASP A 235 -9.34 -7.98 23.75
N THR A 236 -9.48 -7.36 24.92
CA THR A 236 -8.47 -7.36 26.00
C THR A 236 -8.40 -8.66 26.79
N LYS A 237 -9.42 -9.53 26.70
CA LYS A 237 -9.37 -10.86 27.33
C LYS A 237 -8.90 -11.91 26.35
N ASN A 238 -9.40 -11.83 25.12
CA ASN A 238 -9.11 -12.82 24.11
C ASN A 238 -7.80 -12.54 23.36
N ASN A 239 -7.26 -11.33 23.43
CA ASN A 239 -6.02 -10.91 22.78
C ASN A 239 -6.01 -11.22 21.28
N TYR A 240 -7.02 -10.76 20.55
CA TYR A 240 -7.04 -10.69 19.08
C TYR A 240 -7.75 -9.42 18.62
N LEU A 241 -7.49 -8.99 17.39
CA LEU A 241 -8.17 -7.85 16.79
C LEU A 241 -9.68 -8.12 16.73
N ILE A 242 -10.44 -7.08 17.04
CA ILE A 242 -11.88 -7.09 16.85
C ILE A 242 -12.17 -6.74 15.40
N ILE A 243 -13.14 -7.43 14.80
CA ILE A 243 -13.70 -7.11 13.48
C ILE A 243 -15.05 -6.42 13.72
N PRO A 244 -15.07 -5.08 13.89
CA PRO A 244 -16.28 -4.37 14.26
C PRO A 244 -17.20 -4.19 13.05
N LYS A 245 -18.51 -4.18 13.29
CA LYS A 245 -19.47 -3.71 12.29
C LYS A 245 -19.48 -2.19 12.23
N LEU A 246 -18.88 -1.62 11.18
CA LEU A 246 -18.81 -0.18 10.98
C LEU A 246 -20.08 0.37 10.31
N TRP A 247 -20.37 -0.09 9.09
CA TRP A 247 -21.54 0.35 8.32
C TRP A 247 -22.84 -0.12 8.98
N GLY A 248 -23.74 0.82 9.27
CA GLY A 248 -24.97 0.54 10.02
C GLY A 248 -24.76 0.10 11.47
N GLY A 249 -23.50 0.08 11.94
CA GLY A 249 -23.09 -0.22 13.32
C GLY A 249 -22.43 1.01 13.93
N TYR A 250 -21.11 0.96 14.13
CA TYR A 250 -20.35 2.03 14.80
C TYR A 250 -20.62 3.42 14.21
N TRP A 251 -20.66 3.58 12.89
CA TRP A 251 -20.89 4.90 12.26
C TRP A 251 -22.28 5.50 12.52
N LYS A 252 -23.24 4.68 12.94
CA LYS A 252 -24.59 5.13 13.30
C LYS A 252 -24.75 5.37 14.80
N TYR A 253 -24.22 4.46 15.61
CA TYR A 253 -24.47 4.44 17.06
C TYR A 253 -23.31 4.99 17.90
N PHE A 254 -22.11 5.09 17.32
CA PHE A 254 -20.87 5.47 18.00
C PHE A 254 -20.59 4.64 19.27
N ASP A 255 -20.99 3.37 19.24
CA ASP A 255 -20.86 2.41 20.34
C ASP A 255 -19.94 1.26 19.89
N TRP A 256 -18.74 1.22 20.46
CA TRP A 256 -17.74 0.20 20.15
C TRP A 256 -18.13 -1.18 20.65
N ASN A 257 -18.78 -1.30 21.82
CA ASN A 257 -19.20 -2.60 22.34
C ASN A 257 -20.25 -3.23 21.42
N LYS A 258 -21.27 -2.45 21.04
CA LYS A 258 -22.31 -2.89 20.10
C LYS A 258 -21.73 -3.28 18.74
N ALA A 259 -20.85 -2.44 18.19
CA ALA A 259 -20.22 -2.73 16.90
C ALA A 259 -19.34 -3.99 16.96
N SER A 260 -18.65 -4.21 18.08
CA SER A 260 -17.80 -5.38 18.31
C SER A 260 -18.63 -6.65 18.46
N GLU A 261 -19.70 -6.63 19.26
CA GLU A 261 -20.60 -7.78 19.42
C GLU A 261 -21.23 -8.20 18.09
N GLU A 262 -21.80 -7.25 17.34
CA GLU A 262 -22.42 -7.54 16.05
C GLU A 262 -21.40 -8.03 15.01
N GLY A 263 -20.21 -7.42 14.97
CA GLY A 263 -19.17 -7.76 14.00
C GLY A 263 -18.50 -9.11 14.28
N MET A 264 -18.15 -9.37 15.54
CA MET A 264 -17.48 -10.60 15.98
C MET A 264 -18.39 -11.81 15.84
N LYS A 265 -19.70 -11.65 16.11
CA LYS A 265 -20.71 -12.69 15.84
C LYS A 265 -20.72 -13.12 14.38
N VAL A 266 -20.67 -12.18 13.43
CA VAL A 266 -20.59 -12.49 11.99
C VAL A 266 -19.23 -13.09 11.63
N ALA A 267 -18.17 -12.61 12.29
CA ALA A 267 -16.82 -13.14 12.12
C ALA A 267 -16.65 -14.56 12.69
N GLY A 268 -17.58 -15.06 13.50
CA GLY A 268 -17.48 -16.37 14.15
C GLY A 268 -16.37 -16.42 15.20
N LEU A 269 -16.11 -15.30 15.88
CA LEU A 269 -15.18 -15.19 16.99
C LEU A 269 -15.93 -14.70 18.23
N ASP A 270 -15.48 -15.13 19.40
CA ASP A 270 -16.02 -14.65 20.66
C ASP A 270 -15.65 -13.17 20.88
N TYR A 271 -16.47 -12.48 21.65
CA TYR A 271 -16.18 -11.13 22.14
C TYR A 271 -16.41 -11.11 23.65
N SER A 272 -15.39 -10.68 24.40
CA SER A 272 -15.41 -10.71 25.86
C SER A 272 -16.29 -9.63 26.49
N GLY A 273 -16.71 -8.63 25.69
CA GLY A 273 -17.36 -7.42 26.19
C GLY A 273 -16.38 -6.32 26.60
N GLU A 274 -15.07 -6.58 26.55
CA GLU A 274 -14.01 -5.60 26.82
C GLU A 274 -13.14 -5.39 25.59
N TYR A 275 -12.73 -4.14 25.36
CA TYR A 275 -11.83 -3.80 24.25
C TYR A 275 -10.74 -2.82 24.69
N GLY A 276 -9.68 -2.79 23.90
CA GLY A 276 -8.57 -1.86 24.00
C GLY A 276 -8.10 -1.43 22.62
N TRP A 277 -6.99 -0.70 22.60
CA TRP A 277 -6.37 -0.19 21.39
C TRP A 277 -4.94 -0.70 21.28
N ILE A 278 -4.56 -1.16 20.09
CA ILE A 278 -3.21 -1.63 19.80
C ILE A 278 -2.65 -0.89 18.60
N ASP A 279 -1.36 -0.55 18.67
CA ASP A 279 -0.62 0.00 17.54
C ASP A 279 -0.38 -1.09 16.49
N THR A 280 -0.60 -0.74 15.23
CA THR A 280 -0.53 -1.65 14.10
C THR A 280 0.28 -1.03 12.97
N GLU A 281 0.98 -1.87 12.22
CA GLU A 281 1.62 -1.49 10.97
C GLU A 281 1.21 -2.42 9.84
N MET A 282 0.96 -1.83 8.68
CA MET A 282 0.66 -2.53 7.45
C MET A 282 1.57 -2.01 6.34
N TYR A 283 2.05 -2.92 5.52
CA TYR A 283 3.08 -2.68 4.50
C TYR A 283 2.46 -2.83 3.12
N TRP A 284 2.70 -1.87 2.23
CA TRP A 284 2.36 -1.96 0.81
C TRP A 284 3.62 -1.77 -0.02
N LYS A 285 3.93 -2.78 -0.84
CA LYS A 285 5.05 -2.73 -1.78
C LYS A 285 4.74 -1.68 -2.84
N LEU A 286 5.70 -0.79 -3.10
CA LEU A 286 5.60 0.22 -4.15
C LEU A 286 6.15 -0.36 -5.46
N ASN A 287 5.35 -0.29 -6.53
CA ASN A 287 5.72 -0.86 -7.84
C ASN A 287 5.43 0.08 -9.02
N HIS A 288 4.68 1.15 -8.81
CA HIS A 288 4.35 2.15 -9.82
C HIS A 288 5.01 3.50 -9.49
N MET A 289 4.74 4.52 -10.30
CA MET A 289 5.40 5.83 -10.25
C MET A 289 6.90 5.73 -10.49
N VAL A 290 7.31 4.81 -11.36
CA VAL A 290 8.72 4.66 -11.76
C VAL A 290 9.17 5.99 -12.39
N SER A 291 10.19 6.62 -11.80
CA SER A 291 10.71 7.90 -12.26
C SER A 291 11.66 7.74 -13.45
N PRO A 292 11.89 8.82 -14.23
CA PRO A 292 12.97 8.89 -15.21
C PRO A 292 14.32 8.45 -14.63
N LYS A 293 15.20 7.90 -15.46
CA LYS A 293 16.52 7.38 -15.03
C LYS A 293 17.40 8.47 -14.40
N GLU A 294 17.20 9.72 -14.82
CA GLU A 294 17.86 10.91 -14.30
C GLU A 294 17.51 11.14 -12.82
N ASP A 295 16.30 10.78 -12.40
CA ASP A 295 15.78 10.94 -11.04
C ASP A 295 15.92 9.69 -10.17
N ALA A 296 16.37 8.57 -10.75
CA ALA A 296 16.68 7.36 -9.98
C ALA A 296 17.75 7.66 -8.91
N LEU A 297 17.65 6.99 -7.76
CA LEU A 297 18.60 7.17 -6.66
C LEU A 297 20.05 6.97 -7.14
N LYS A 298 20.91 7.90 -6.74
CA LYS A 298 22.35 7.89 -7.01
C LYS A 298 23.10 7.25 -5.85
N CYS A 299 24.38 6.98 -6.06
CA CYS A 299 25.26 6.40 -5.04
C CYS A 299 25.19 7.16 -3.71
N THR A 300 25.20 8.50 -3.76
CA THR A 300 25.16 9.38 -2.58
C THR A 300 23.82 9.40 -1.86
N ASP A 301 22.73 8.97 -2.48
CA ASP A 301 21.45 8.83 -1.78
C ASP A 301 21.52 7.71 -0.73
N CYS A 302 22.32 6.67 -0.95
CA CYS A 302 22.47 5.54 -0.01
C CYS A 302 23.76 5.63 0.80
N HIS A 303 24.86 5.99 0.15
CA HIS A 303 26.21 6.06 0.72
C HIS A 303 26.61 7.47 1.17
N GLY A 304 25.64 8.37 1.28
CA GLY A 304 25.83 9.75 1.68
C GLY A 304 25.94 9.95 3.20
N LYS A 305 25.77 11.20 3.61
CA LYS A 305 25.85 11.60 5.02
C LYS A 305 24.73 10.96 5.84
N SER A 306 25.05 10.63 7.09
CA SER A 306 24.07 10.17 8.06
C SER A 306 22.95 11.21 8.23
N GLY A 307 21.70 10.76 8.32
CA GLY A 307 20.51 11.62 8.41
C GLY A 307 19.88 12.00 7.06
N GLU A 308 20.65 11.99 5.97
CA GLU A 308 20.14 12.25 4.61
C GLU A 308 20.03 10.97 3.77
N ARG A 309 20.82 9.95 4.13
CA ARG A 309 20.88 8.68 3.42
C ARG A 309 19.58 7.86 3.50
N ARG A 310 19.27 7.14 2.43
CA ARG A 310 18.12 6.25 2.27
C ARG A 310 18.25 4.95 3.05
N MET A 311 19.47 4.47 3.25
CA MET A 311 19.74 3.14 3.80
C MET A 311 20.15 3.21 5.26
N ASP A 312 19.45 2.43 6.09
CA ASP A 312 19.85 2.13 7.46
C ASP A 312 20.65 0.82 7.48
N TRP A 313 21.98 0.96 7.42
CA TRP A 313 22.90 -0.18 7.31
C TRP A 313 22.72 -1.20 8.43
N GLU A 314 22.56 -0.74 9.68
CA GLU A 314 22.43 -1.62 10.84
C GLU A 314 21.10 -2.38 10.81
N LYS A 315 20.00 -1.71 10.47
CA LYS A 315 18.69 -2.34 10.26
C LYS A 315 18.74 -3.43 9.18
N PHE A 316 19.60 -3.27 8.17
CA PHE A 316 19.78 -4.26 7.11
C PHE A 316 20.80 -5.36 7.43
N GLY A 317 21.39 -5.36 8.62
CA GLY A 317 22.38 -6.38 9.04
C GLY A 317 23.80 -6.11 8.55
N TYR A 318 24.08 -4.90 8.05
CA TYR A 318 25.42 -4.46 7.69
C TYR A 318 26.08 -3.72 8.87
N LYS A 319 27.39 -3.90 9.05
CA LYS A 319 28.18 -3.21 10.10
C LYS A 319 28.33 -1.69 9.86
N GLY A 320 27.87 -1.19 8.71
CA GLY A 320 28.01 0.19 8.27
C GLY A 320 27.98 0.29 6.75
N ASP A 321 28.32 1.47 6.25
CA ASP A 321 28.34 1.76 4.82
C ASP A 321 29.39 0.90 4.09
N GLN A 322 28.90 0.00 3.22
CA GLN A 322 29.73 -0.95 2.47
C GLN A 322 30.66 -0.27 1.44
N MET A 323 30.44 1.00 1.11
CA MET A 323 31.38 1.78 0.31
C MET A 323 32.65 2.13 1.09
N LEU A 324 32.59 2.22 2.42
CA LEU A 324 33.75 2.54 3.25
C LEU A 324 34.59 1.28 3.52
N LYS A 325 35.89 1.35 3.22
CA LYS A 325 36.83 0.21 3.34
C LYS A 325 36.78 -0.51 4.69
N LYS A 326 36.55 0.21 5.79
CA LYS A 326 36.46 -0.35 7.15
C LYS A 326 35.30 -1.34 7.35
N TYR A 327 34.26 -1.28 6.51
CA TYR A 327 33.06 -2.10 6.63
C TYR A 327 32.99 -3.23 5.59
N ARG A 328 33.94 -3.31 4.65
CA ARG A 328 34.02 -4.35 3.60
C ARG A 328 34.60 -5.70 4.08
N LYS A 329 34.58 -5.98 5.39
CA LYS A 329 35.18 -7.17 6.00
C LYS A 329 34.15 -8.12 6.60
#